data_AF-A0A6A3F472-F1
#
_entry.id   AF-A0A6A3F472-F1
#
_cell.length_a   1.000
_cell.length_b   1.000
_cell.length_c   1.000
_cell.angle_alpha   90.00
_cell.angle_beta   90.00
_cell.angle_gamma   90.00
#
_symmetry.space_group_name_H-M   'P 1'
#
loop_
_entity.id
_entity.type
_entity.pdbx_description
1 polymer ?
#
loop_
_entity_poly.entity_id
_entity_poly.type
_entity_poly.pdbx_seq_one_letter_code
_entity_poly.pdbx_strand_id
1 'polypeptide(L)' 'MGKASFTSNPYPKLVLSETDRAELLQLAENLIVEVFPKYESFVVNDKRVVKK' A
#
# COMPACT_ATOMS: atom_id res chain seq x y z
N MET A 1 19.25 -4.38 -17.30
CA MET A 1 19.48 -3.99 -15.89
C MET A 1 18.12 -3.64 -15.30
N GLY A 2 17.33 -4.66 -14.95
CA GLY A 2 15.88 -4.55 -14.80
C GLY A 2 15.43 -4.37 -13.35
N LYS A 3 14.61 -3.34 -13.12
CA LYS A 3 13.58 -3.20 -12.08
C LYS A 3 13.96 -3.83 -10.73
N ALA A 4 14.63 -3.07 -9.87
CA ALA A 4 14.69 -3.39 -8.45
C ALA A 4 13.24 -3.48 -7.95
N SER A 5 12.82 -4.70 -7.64
CA SER A 5 11.50 -5.00 -7.11
C SER A 5 11.27 -4.14 -5.87
N PHE A 6 10.15 -3.43 -5.80
CA PHE A 6 9.72 -2.60 -4.67
C PHE A 6 9.47 -3.42 -3.36
N THR A 7 10.04 -4.62 -3.26
CA THR A 7 9.75 -5.63 -2.22
C THR A 7 10.95 -5.98 -1.34
N SER A 8 12.09 -5.28 -1.47
CA SER A 8 13.14 -5.44 -0.46
C SER A 8 12.75 -4.64 0.78
N ASN A 9 12.47 -5.33 1.89
CA ASN A 9 12.31 -4.69 3.19
C ASN A 9 13.52 -3.77 3.44
N PRO A 10 13.34 -2.43 3.55
CA PRO A 10 14.45 -1.50 3.77
C PRO A 10 15.12 -1.66 5.13
N TYR A 11 14.49 -2.38 6.06
CA TYR A 11 14.97 -2.63 7.42
C TYR A 11 15.08 -4.15 7.69
N PRO A 12 16.03 -4.86 7.05
CA PRO A 12 16.13 -6.32 7.14
C PRO A 12 16.50 -6.83 8.55
N LYS A 13 16.99 -5.96 9.43
CA LYS A 13 17.36 -6.29 10.82
C LYS A 13 16.33 -5.84 11.84
N LEU A 14 15.26 -5.16 11.41
CA LEU A 14 14.23 -4.69 12.32
C LEU A 14 13.35 -5.87 12.72
N VAL A 15 13.38 -6.22 14.00
CA VAL A 15 12.49 -7.22 14.60
C VAL A 15 11.33 -6.47 15.22
N LEU A 16 10.11 -6.81 14.80
CA LEU A 16 8.89 -6.21 15.33
C LEU A 16 8.36 -7.08 16.48
N SER A 17 7.84 -6.44 17.53
CA SER A 17 7.00 -7.15 18.49
C SER A 17 5.65 -7.52 17.85
N GLU A 18 4.88 -8.41 18.50
CA GLU A 18 3.53 -8.75 18.02
C GLU A 18 2.61 -7.52 18.00
N THR A 19 2.76 -6.62 18.98
CA THR A 19 2.00 -5.37 19.07
C THR A 19 2.35 -4.44 17.91
N ASP A 20 3.65 -4.18 17.68
CA ASP A 20 4.09 -3.30 16.57
C ASP A 20 3.60 -3.85 15.22
N ARG A 21 3.61 -5.17 15.06
CA ARG A 21 3.08 -5.82 13.86
C ARG A 21 1.58 -5.58 13.68
N ALA A 22 0.80 -5.68 14.76
CA ALA A 22 -0.63 -5.41 14.72
C ALA A 22 -0.92 -3.94 14.36
N GLU A 23 -0.19 -3.00 14.96
CA GLU A 23 -0.32 -1.57 14.67
C GLU A 23 0.02 -1.23 13.22
N LEU A 24 1.08 -1.83 12.66
CA LEU A 24 1.46 -1.64 11.26
C LEU A 24 0.40 -2.18 10.29
N LEU A 25 -0.21 -3.32 10.61
CA LEU A 25 -1.31 -3.87 9.81
C LEU A 25 -2.53 -2.95 9.85
N GLN A 26 -2.90 -2.46 11.03
CA GLN A 26 -4.00 -1.52 11.19
C GLN A 26 -3.73 -0.20 10.45
N LEU A 27 -2.50 0.31 10.50
CA LEU A 27 -2.10 1.49 9.73
C LEU A 27 -2.28 1.28 8.22
N ALA A 28 -1.84 0.12 7.71
CA ALA A 28 -1.98 -0.22 6.29
C ALA A 28 -3.46 -0.30 5.87
N GLU A 29 -4.30 -0.95 6.69
CA GLU A 29 -5.75 -1.01 6.45
C GLU A 29 -6.38 0.37 6.41
N ASN A 30 -6.06 1.23 7.38
CA ASN A 30 -6.56 2.61 7.44
C ASN A 30 -6.17 3.41 6.19
N LEU A 31 -4.92 3.29 5.75
CA LEU A 31 -4.43 3.97 4.54
C LEU A 31 -5.17 3.48 3.28
N ILE A 32 -5.42 2.17 3.18
CA ILE A 32 -6.19 1.61 2.07
C ILE A 32 -7.59 2.22 2.07
N VAL A 33 -8.31 2.16 3.20
CA VAL A 33 -9.67 2.67 3.32
C VAL A 33 -9.75 4.18 3.05
N GLU A 34 -8.76 4.96 3.47
CA GLU A 34 -8.72 6.40 3.21
C GLU A 34 -8.48 6.74 1.73
N VAL A 35 -7.61 5.98 1.06
CA VAL A 35 -7.21 6.25 -0.32
C VAL A 35 -8.18 5.64 -1.32
N PHE A 36 -8.87 4.56 -0.97
CA PHE A 36 -9.77 3.84 -1.87
C PHE A 36 -10.84 4.74 -2.51
N PRO A 37 -11.56 5.61 -1.76
CA PRO A 37 -12.56 6.50 -2.34
C PRO A 37 -11.95 7.54 -3.29
N LYS A 38 -10.71 8.00 -3.02
CA LYS A 38 -9.97 8.93 -3.90
C LYS A 38 -9.65 8.24 -5.21
N TYR A 39 -9.20 6.98 -5.16
CA TYR A 39 -8.92 6.17 -6.34
C TYR A 39 -10.19 5.86 -7.13
N GLU A 40 -11.27 5.45 -6.47
CA GLU A 40 -12.55 5.21 -7.11
C GLU A 40 -13.07 6.47 -7.82
N SER A 41 -13.03 7.62 -7.13
CA SER A 41 -13.41 8.91 -7.72
C SER A 41 -12.54 9.28 -8.92
N PHE A 42 -11.25 8.98 -8.89
CA PHE A 42 -10.34 9.19 -10.01
C PHE A 42 -10.69 8.28 -11.21
N VAL A 43 -10.94 6.99 -10.98
CA VAL A 43 -11.29 6.04 -12.06
C VAL A 43 -12.67 6.34 -12.66
N VAL A 44 -13.67 6.64 -11.82
CA VAL A 44 -15.06 6.86 -12.25
C VAL A 44 -15.22 8.20 -12.98
N ASN A 45 -14.61 9.28 -12.47
CA ASN A 45 -14.80 10.62 -13.05
C ASN A 45 -13.87 10.91 -14.24
N ASP A 46 -12.66 10.34 -14.27
CA ASP A 46 -11.64 10.67 -15.28
C ASP A 46 -11.67 9.74 -16.51
N LYS A 47 -12.61 8.76 -16.57
CA LYS A 47 -12.88 7.80 -17.67
C LYS A 47 -11.63 7.11 -18.27
N ARG A 48 -10.50 7.10 -17.57
CA ARG A 48 -9.30 6.42 -18.04
C ARG A 48 -9.45 4.93 -17.82
N VAL A 49 -9.45 4.19 -18.93
CA VAL A 49 -9.47 2.72 -18.91
C VAL A 49 -8.17 2.22 -18.29
N VAL A 50 -8.26 1.66 -17.07
CA VAL A 50 -7.17 0.87 -16.50
C VAL A 50 -7.03 -0.38 -17.37
N LYS A 51 -5.96 -0.46 -18.16
CA LYS A 51 -5.70 -1.67 -18.96
C LYS A 51 -5.31 -2.81 -18.01
N LYS A 52 -6.13 -3.87 -18.05
CA LYS A 52 -5.99 -5.12 -17.30
C LYS A 52 -4.78 -5.92 -17.77
#